data_AF-A0A1C5RSB2-F1
#
_entry.id   AF-A0A1C5RSB2-F1
#
_cell.length_a   1.000
_cell.length_b   1.000
_cell.length_c   1.000
_cell.angle_alpha   90.00
_cell.angle_beta   90.00
_cell.angle_gamma   90.00
#
_symmetry.space_group_name_H-M   'P 1'
#
loop_
_entity.id
_entity.type
_entity.pdbx_description
1 polymer ?
#
loop_
_entity_poly.entity_id
_entity_poly.type
_entity_poly.pdbx_seq_one_letter_code
_entity_poly.pdbx_strand_id
1 'polypeptide(L)'
;MWLFLGISAIIFTGFNLICSFKSKNEKWFRFGALSFTALTVCSFYSDGAMRVLNEDWGGLMDIMPTMSKALWVCVGISILLNSVSLFREK
;
A
#
# COMPACT_ATOMS: atom_id res chain seq x y z
N MET A 1 -5.96 -8.58 -7.93
CA MET A 1 -5.47 -7.25 -8.41
C MET A 1 -4.72 -6.48 -7.31
N TRP A 2 -5.16 -6.54 -6.05
CA TRP A 2 -4.51 -5.88 -4.92
C TRP A 2 -3.01 -6.19 -4.76
N LEU A 3 -2.55 -7.43 -4.97
CA LEU A 3 -1.12 -7.78 -4.90
C LEU A 3 -0.23 -6.99 -5.89
N PHE A 4 -0.72 -6.79 -7.12
CA PHE A 4 0.01 -6.03 -8.14
C PHE A 4 0.15 -4.55 -7.77
N LEU A 5 -0.93 -3.98 -7.21
CA LEU A 5 -0.93 -2.61 -6.70
C LEU A 5 0.02 -2.48 -5.49
N GLY A 6 0.05 -3.50 -4.62
CA GLY A 6 0.95 -3.53 -3.46
C GLY A 6 2.42 -3.58 -3.86
N ILE A 7 2.78 -4.41 -4.83
CA ILE A 7 4.14 -4.47 -5.38
C ILE A 7 4.55 -3.13 -5.99
N SER A 8 3.63 -2.50 -6.74
CA SER A 8 3.85 -1.16 -7.31
C SER A 8 4.10 -0.13 -6.20
N ALA A 9 3.35 -0.16 -5.10
CA ALA A 9 3.55 0.72 -3.97
C ALA A 9 4.94 0.57 -3.32
N ILE A 10 5.44 -0.67 -3.21
CA ILE A 10 6.78 -0.96 -2.68
C ILE A 10 7.86 -0.39 -3.59
N ILE A 11 7.73 -0.59 -4.92
CA ILE A 11 8.67 -0.05 -5.91
C ILE A 11 8.74 1.48 -5.80
N PHE A 12 7.58 2.16 -5.79
CA PHE A 12 7.50 3.62 -5.67
C PHE A 12 8.06 4.12 -4.32
N THR A 13 7.83 3.39 -3.23
CA THR A 13 8.39 3.73 -1.91
C THR A 13 9.92 3.60 -1.91
N GLY A 14 10.47 2.57 -2.56
CA GLY A 14 11.92 2.42 -2.73
C GLY A 14 12.54 3.58 -3.53
N PHE A 15 11.90 3.97 -4.64
CA PHE A 15 12.32 5.15 -5.41
C PHE A 15 12.22 6.45 -4.60
N ASN A 16 11.14 6.65 -3.85
CA ASN A 16 10.99 7.81 -2.97
C ASN A 16 12.15 7.91 -1.96
N LEU A 17 12.49 6.79 -1.31
CA LEU A 17 13.58 6.75 -0.34
C LEU A 17 14.93 7.10 -0.99
N ILE A 18 15.27 6.47 -2.13
CA ILE A 18 16.53 6.74 -2.85
C ILE A 18 16.60 8.20 -3.31
N CYS A 19 15.52 8.75 -3.86
CA CYS A 19 15.46 10.14 -4.31
C CYS A 19 15.58 11.12 -3.14
N SER A 20 15.02 10.79 -1.98
CA SER A 20 15.14 11.60 -0.77
C SER A 20 16.56 11.63 -0.23
N PHE A 21 17.34 10.55 -0.39
CA PHE A 21 18.79 10.58 -0.12
C PHE A 21 19.58 11.42 -1.12
N LYS A 22 19.10 11.59 -2.35
CA LYS A 22 19.76 12.33 -3.43
C LYS A 22 19.23 13.77 -3.63
N SER A 23 18.34 14.27 -2.77
CA SER A 23 17.72 15.61 -2.87
C SER A 23 17.07 15.88 -4.25
N LYS A 24 16.46 14.86 -4.85
CA LYS A 24 15.81 14.92 -6.18
C LYS A 24 14.30 14.77 -6.03
N ASN A 25 13.52 15.42 -6.91
CA ASN A 25 12.05 15.45 -6.99
C ASN A 25 11.30 14.22 -6.43
N GLU A 26 11.17 14.16 -5.11
CA GLU A 26 10.62 13.04 -4.33
C GLU A 26 9.08 13.07 -4.23
N LYS A 27 8.48 14.26 -4.43
CA LYS A 27 7.05 14.52 -4.25
C LYS A 27 6.15 13.60 -5.09
N TRP A 28 6.50 13.40 -6.35
CA TRP A 28 5.75 12.54 -7.28
C TRP A 28 5.82 11.06 -6.89
N PHE A 29 6.99 10.58 -6.44
CA PHE A 29 7.16 9.20 -6.00
C PHE A 29 6.41 8.93 -4.70
N ARG A 30 6.42 9.89 -3.78
CA ARG A 30 5.65 9.82 -2.54
C ARG A 30 4.15 9.76 -2.79
N PHE A 31 3.63 10.65 -3.66
CA PHE A 31 2.23 10.63 -4.05
C PHE A 31 1.84 9.30 -4.70
N GLY A 32 2.68 8.80 -5.61
CA GLY A 32 2.50 7.50 -6.24
C GLY A 32 2.46 6.36 -5.22
N ALA A 33 3.44 6.29 -4.33
CA ALA A 33 3.53 5.24 -3.30
C ALA A 33 2.29 5.18 -2.41
N LEU A 34 1.84 6.33 -1.89
CA LEU A 34 0.65 6.40 -1.04
C LEU A 34 -0.64 6.10 -1.84
N SER A 35 -0.74 6.57 -3.08
CA SER A 35 -1.89 6.30 -3.96
C SER A 35 -2.01 4.80 -4.26
N PHE A 36 -0.92 4.13 -4.63
CA PHE A 36 -0.92 2.68 -4.84
C PHE A 36 -1.18 1.91 -3.55
N THR A 37 -0.69 2.38 -2.40
CA THR A 37 -1.01 1.80 -1.09
C THR A 37 -2.53 1.88 -0.83
N ALA A 38 -3.14 3.04 -1.03
CA ALA A 38 -4.59 3.22 -0.86
C ALA A 38 -5.40 2.36 -1.83
N LEU A 39 -5.05 2.35 -3.12
CA LEU A 39 -5.70 1.51 -4.12
C LEU A 39 -5.57 0.02 -3.82
N THR A 40 -4.46 -0.42 -3.22
CA THR A 40 -4.26 -1.80 -2.77
C THR A 40 -5.29 -2.18 -1.70
N VAL A 41 -5.46 -1.33 -0.69
CA VAL A 41 -6.43 -1.55 0.40
C VAL A 41 -7.86 -1.54 -0.16
N CYS A 42 -8.21 -0.56 -1.00
CA CYS A 42 -9.52 -0.50 -1.63
C CYS A 42 -9.79 -1.75 -2.49
N SER A 43 -8.82 -2.20 -3.29
CA SER A 43 -8.94 -3.40 -4.10
C SER A 43 -9.09 -4.66 -3.25
N PHE A 44 -8.40 -4.75 -2.11
CA PHE A 44 -8.50 -5.88 -1.19
C PHE A 44 -9.88 -5.95 -0.53
N TYR A 45 -10.39 -4.83 -0.01
CA TYR A 45 -11.73 -4.80 0.58
C TYR A 45 -12.84 -5.03 -0.46
N SER A 46 -12.66 -4.54 -1.69
CA SER A 46 -13.59 -4.84 -2.79
C SER A 46 -13.60 -6.33 -3.16
N ASP A 47 -12.45 -7.01 -3.16
CA ASP A 47 -12.36 -8.48 -3.33
C ASP A 47 -13.14 -9.20 -2.21
N GLY A 48 -12.97 -8.76 -0.97
CA GLY A 48 -13.75 -9.27 0.16
C GLY A 48 -15.25 -9.08 0.01
N ALA A 49 -15.70 -7.90 -0.42
CA ALA A 49 -17.11 -7.63 -0.68
C ALA A 49 -17.67 -8.51 -1.80
N MET A 50 -16.91 -8.74 -2.86
CA MET A 50 -17.31 -9.66 -3.94
C MET A 50 -17.43 -11.11 -3.46
N ARG A 51 -16.58 -11.56 -2.53
CA ARG A 51 -16.71 -12.89 -1.92
C ARG A 51 -17.97 -13.02 -1.07
N VAL A 52 -18.34 -11.97 -0.33
CA VAL A 52 -19.62 -11.91 0.40
C VAL A 52 -20.79 -12.02 -0.57
N LEU A 53 -20.77 -11.25 -1.66
CA LEU A 53 -21.83 -11.29 -2.69
C LEU A 53 -21.95 -12.65 -3.37
N ASN A 54 -20.84 -13.36 -3.53
CA ASN A 54 -20.81 -14.69 -4.14
C ASN A 54 -20.99 -15.83 -3.11
N GLU A 55 -21.28 -15.51 -1.85
CA GLU A 55 -21.41 -16.46 -0.74
C GLU A 55 -20.17 -17.36 -0.52
N ASP A 56 -18.99 -16.89 -0.92
CA ASP A 56 -17.69 -17.55 -0.68
C ASP A 56 -17.19 -17.27 0.73
N TRP A 57 -17.94 -17.75 1.74
CA TRP A 57 -17.60 -17.58 3.15
C TRP A 57 -16.29 -18.28 3.52
N GLY A 58 -16.03 -19.43 2.91
CA GLY A 58 -14.81 -20.20 3.13
C GLY A 58 -13.57 -19.42 2.72
N GLY A 59 -13.53 -18.91 1.48
CA GLY A 59 -12.42 -18.10 1.00
C GLY A 59 -12.30 -16.76 1.74
N LEU A 60 -13.43 -16.17 2.12
CA LEU A 60 -13.44 -14.95 2.94
C LEU A 60 -12.81 -15.18 4.32
N MET A 61 -13.18 -16.26 5.01
CA MET A 61 -12.67 -16.60 6.35
C MET A 61 -11.19 -16.98 6.33
N ASP A 62 -10.70 -17.58 5.24
CA ASP A 62 -9.28 -17.93 5.09
C ASP A 62 -8.40 -16.69 4.89
N ILE A 63 -8.86 -15.75 4.04
CA ILE A 63 -8.02 -14.64 3.57
C ILE A 63 -8.19 -13.39 4.43
N MET A 64 -9.42 -13.00 4.76
CA MET A 64 -9.73 -11.70 5.37
C MET A 64 -9.02 -11.48 6.73
N PRO A 65 -9.05 -12.43 7.69
CA PRO A 65 -8.50 -12.19 9.03
C PRO A 65 -6.99 -11.98 9.02
N THR A 66 -6.27 -12.72 8.18
CA THR A 66 -4.80 -12.68 8.12
C THR A 66 -4.33 -11.52 7.26
N MET A 67 -4.86 -11.39 6.04
CA MET A 67 -4.39 -10.38 5.09
C MET A 67 -4.78 -8.96 5.50
N SER A 68 -5.93 -8.76 6.15
CA SER A 68 -6.32 -7.43 6.65
C SER A 68 -5.34 -6.91 7.71
N LYS A 69 -4.91 -7.77 8.63
CA LYS A 69 -3.88 -7.42 9.64
C LYS A 69 -2.54 -7.11 9.01
N ALA A 70 -2.12 -7.93 8.03
CA ALA A 70 -0.87 -7.69 7.30
C ALA A 70 -0.90 -6.35 6.54
N LEU A 71 -2.02 -6.03 5.86
CA LEU A 71 -2.19 -4.77 5.15
C LEU A 71 -2.15 -3.57 6.09
N TRP A 72 -2.73 -3.65 7.29
CA TRP A 72 -2.60 -2.60 8.30
C TRP A 72 -1.15 -2.29 8.65
N VAL A 73 -0.34 -3.33 8.88
CA VAL A 73 1.10 -3.18 9.14
C VAL A 73 1.81 -2.57 7.94
N CYS A 74 1.55 -3.06 6.73
CA CYS A 74 2.13 -2.54 5.49
C CYS A 74 1.78 -1.06 5.25
N VAL A 75 0.53 -0.67 5.50
CA VAL A 75 0.09 0.73 5.39
C VAL A 75 0.81 1.60 6.41
N GLY A 76 0.92 1.16 7.66
CA GLY A 76 1.67 1.86 8.71
C GLY A 76 3.13 2.10 8.29
N ILE A 77 3.81 1.04 7.82
CA ILE A 77 5.19 1.13 7.31
C ILE A 77 5.27 2.08 6.11
N SER A 78 4.35 1.97 5.15
CA SER A 78 4.31 2.82 3.96
C SER A 78 4.16 4.30 4.34
N ILE A 79 3.26 4.64 5.27
CA ILE A 79 3.10 6.00 5.78
C ILE A 79 4.38 6.48 6.47
N LEU A 80 5.00 5.66 7.31
CA LEU A 80 6.24 6.02 8.01
C LEU A 80 7.37 6.32 7.02
N LEU A 81 7.65 5.39 6.09
CA LEU A 81 8.74 5.53 5.11
C LEU A 81 8.52 6.73 4.19
N ASN A 82 7.29 6.93 3.72
CA ASN A 82 6.96 8.05 2.84
C ASN A 82 6.88 9.38 3.60
N SER A 83 6.73 9.37 4.93
CA SER A 83 6.81 10.56 5.78
C SER A 83 8.25 10.99 6.08
N VAL A 84 9.24 10.09 6.01
CA VAL A 84 10.65 10.47 6.25
C VAL A 84 11.12 11.57 5.27
N SER A 85 10.68 11.52 4.02
CA SER A 85 11.02 12.53 3.00
C SER A 85 10.53 13.93 3.40
N LEU A 86 9.33 14.07 4.00
CA LEU A 86 8.79 15.35 4.47
C LEU A 86 9.73 16.08 5.43
N PHE A 87 10.38 15.32 6.33
CA PHE A 87 11.23 15.90 7.37
C PHE A 87 12.64 16.20 6.88
N ARG A 88 13.04 15.65 5.72
CA ARG A 88 14.34 15.92 5.08
C ARG A 88 14.29 17.04 4.05
N GLU A 89 13.12 17.47 3.62
CA GLU A 89 12.94 18.69 2.84
C GLU A 89 13.17 19.91 3.77
N LYS A 90 14.43 20.17 4.14
CA LYS A 90 14.90 21.36 4.88
C LYS A 90 16.21 21.85 4.29
#